data_AF-A0A1W9N2Y2-F1
#
_entry.id   AF-A0A1W9N2Y2-F1
#
_cell.length_a   1.000
_cell.length_b   1.000
_cell.length_c   1.000
_cell.angle_alpha   90.00
_cell.angle_beta   90.00
_cell.angle_gamma   90.00
#
_symmetry.space_group_name_H-M   'P 1'
#
loop_
_entity.id
_entity.type
_entity.pdbx_description
1 polymer ?
#
loop_
_entity_poly.entity_id
_entity_poly.type
_entity_poly.pdbx_seq_one_letter_code
_entity_poly.pdbx_strand_id
1 'polypeptide(L)'
;MNSFIQKILKLEEKLSADKGNFSFFALVELQDAQNEWDVVVSASWLPSRESEAISVMTDSIFGVLDKNELLQLSRVVILNADELFIKEVITKSGGREILSDVFINGLEIRTIYIVSNHNKYKDDALMALNKKITNQNFAEEYRNAA
;
A
#
# COMPACT_ATOMS: atom_id res chain seq x y z
N MET A 1 8.06 15.58 -8.78
CA MET A 1 7.56 14.19 -8.73
C MET A 1 7.45 13.69 -10.16
N ASN A 2 7.92 12.47 -10.46
CA ASN A 2 7.92 11.89 -11.81
C ASN A 2 6.48 11.77 -12.37
N SER A 3 6.27 12.07 -13.66
CA SER A 3 4.98 11.96 -14.36
C SER A 3 4.37 10.56 -14.24
N PHE A 4 5.20 9.52 -14.39
CA PHE A 4 4.81 8.12 -14.22
C PHE A 4 4.17 7.90 -12.84
N ILE A 5 4.88 8.27 -11.78
CA ILE A 5 4.43 8.12 -10.39
C ILE A 5 3.10 8.85 -10.20
N GLN A 6 2.98 10.11 -10.63
CA GLN A 6 1.73 10.87 -10.49
C GLN A 6 0.54 10.23 -11.19
N LYS A 7 0.72 9.65 -12.39
CA LYS A 7 -0.35 8.97 -13.11
C LYS A 7 -0.78 7.68 -12.43
N ILE A 8 0.17 6.92 -11.87
CA ILE A 8 -0.16 5.73 -11.10
C ILE A 8 -0.90 6.08 -9.81
N LEU A 9 -0.51 7.14 -9.09
CA LEU A 9 -1.25 7.59 -7.90
C LEU A 9 -2.70 7.97 -8.25
N LYS A 10 -2.91 8.73 -9.33
CA LYS A 10 -4.26 9.07 -9.79
C LYS A 10 -5.07 7.86 -10.25
N LEU A 11 -4.39 6.86 -10.81
CA LEU A 11 -5.03 5.59 -11.20
C LEU A 11 -5.51 4.84 -9.97
N GLU A 12 -4.71 4.77 -8.91
CA GLU A 12 -5.10 4.17 -7.63
C GLU A 12 -6.36 4.86 -7.08
N GLU A 13 -6.37 6.19 -7.00
CA GLU A 13 -7.52 6.98 -6.52
C GLU A 13 -8.79 6.66 -7.32
N LYS A 14 -8.67 6.62 -8.64
CA LYS A 14 -9.79 6.31 -9.55
C LYS A 14 -10.31 4.89 -9.34
N LEU A 15 -9.41 3.90 -9.30
CA LEU A 15 -9.80 2.49 -9.12
C LEU A 15 -10.42 2.27 -7.73
N SER A 16 -9.90 2.93 -6.70
CA SER A 16 -10.46 2.90 -5.36
C SER A 16 -11.88 3.46 -5.32
N ALA A 17 -12.15 4.56 -6.03
CA ALA A 17 -13.50 5.13 -6.15
C ALA A 17 -14.47 4.23 -6.95
N ASP A 18 -14.00 3.61 -8.04
CA ASP A 18 -14.83 2.85 -8.96
C ASP A 18 -15.12 1.42 -8.48
N LYS A 19 -14.14 0.76 -7.85
CA LYS A 19 -14.17 -0.68 -7.53
C LYS A 19 -14.06 -1.00 -6.03
N GLY A 20 -13.64 -0.02 -5.23
CA GLY A 20 -13.37 -0.16 -3.80
C GLY A 20 -11.88 -0.07 -3.48
N ASN A 21 -11.56 0.18 -2.21
CA ASN A 21 -10.19 0.44 -1.79
C ASN A 21 -9.24 -0.74 -2.00
N PHE A 22 -7.97 -0.45 -2.27
CA PHE A 22 -6.89 -1.43 -2.17
C PHE A 22 -6.57 -1.74 -0.71
N SER A 23 -6.34 -3.02 -0.42
CA SER A 23 -5.73 -3.45 0.84
C SER A 23 -4.28 -2.96 0.95
N PHE A 24 -3.57 -2.96 -0.19
CA PHE A 24 -2.22 -2.43 -0.34
C PHE A 24 -2.01 -1.99 -1.80
N PHE A 25 -1.36 -0.84 -1.99
CA PHE A 25 -0.92 -0.36 -3.29
C PHE A 25 0.44 0.31 -3.11
N ALA A 26 1.45 -0.15 -3.83
CA ALA A 26 2.77 0.48 -3.83
C ALA A 26 3.45 0.45 -5.20
N LEU A 27 4.35 1.42 -5.39
CA LEU A 27 5.38 1.39 -6.42
C LEU A 27 6.70 0.97 -5.78
N VAL A 28 7.38 0.00 -6.36
CA VAL A 28 8.63 -0.56 -5.83
C VAL A 28 9.72 -0.46 -6.89
N GLU A 29 10.84 0.16 -6.53
CA GLU A 29 12.06 0.23 -7.34
C GLU A 29 13.15 -0.58 -6.63
N LEU A 30 13.62 -1.64 -7.29
CA LEU A 30 14.69 -2.49 -6.75
C LEU A 30 16.04 -1.79 -6.83
N GLN A 31 16.98 -2.20 -5.99
CA GLN A 31 18.32 -1.61 -5.96
C GLN A 31 19.03 -1.68 -7.33
N ASP A 32 18.88 -2.81 -8.03
CA ASP A 32 19.54 -3.07 -9.31
C ASP A 32 18.76 -2.62 -10.55
N ALA A 33 17.55 -2.07 -10.38
CA ALA A 33 16.64 -1.72 -11.48
C ALA A 33 16.25 -0.23 -11.45
N GLN A 34 17.21 0.64 -11.76
CA GLN A 34 17.00 2.09 -11.67
C GLN A 34 15.99 2.60 -12.72
N ASN A 35 15.05 3.42 -12.28
CA ASN A 35 13.92 3.96 -13.06
C ASN A 35 12.95 2.91 -13.61
N GLU A 36 13.00 1.69 -13.08
CA GLU A 36 12.07 0.60 -13.37
C GLU A 36 11.25 0.30 -12.12
N TRP A 37 9.91 0.36 -12.27
CA TRP A 37 8.97 0.28 -11.16
C TRP A 37 8.09 -0.96 -11.30
N ASP A 38 8.03 -1.74 -10.23
CA ASP A 38 7.01 -2.76 -10.04
C ASP A 38 5.78 -2.10 -9.41
N VAL A 39 4.60 -2.36 -9.97
CA VAL A 39 3.31 -2.00 -9.35
C VAL A 39 2.83 -3.17 -8.52
N VAL A 40 2.86 -3.04 -7.20
CA VAL A 40 2.48 -4.11 -6.26
C VAL A 40 1.13 -3.78 -5.64
N VAL A 41 0.15 -4.67 -5.80
CA VAL A 41 -1.22 -4.44 -5.35
C VAL A 41 -1.84 -5.63 -4.63
N SER A 42 -2.75 -5.34 -3.72
CA SER A 42 -3.66 -6.28 -3.08
C SER A 42 -5.03 -5.62 -2.94
N ALA A 43 -6.10 -6.27 -3.39
CA ALA A 43 -7.47 -5.80 -3.20
C ALA A 43 -8.47 -6.96 -3.24
N SER A 44 -9.55 -6.87 -2.47
CA SER A 44 -10.59 -7.91 -2.40
C SER A 44 -11.48 -7.99 -3.63
N TRP A 45 -11.57 -6.90 -4.41
CA TRP A 45 -12.35 -6.86 -5.66
C TRP A 45 -11.59 -7.40 -6.87
N LEU A 46 -10.29 -7.68 -6.75
CA LEU A 46 -9.53 -8.28 -7.84
C LEU A 46 -10.00 -9.73 -8.09
N PRO A 47 -10.00 -10.20 -9.34
CA PRO A 47 -10.28 -11.59 -9.67
C PRO A 47 -9.39 -12.55 -8.86
N SER A 48 -9.97 -13.64 -8.36
CA SER A 48 -9.21 -14.65 -7.60
C SER A 48 -8.17 -15.39 -8.44
N ARG A 49 -8.36 -15.42 -9.77
CA ARG A 49 -7.38 -15.98 -10.69
C ARG A 49 -6.34 -14.93 -11.04
N GLU A 50 -5.09 -15.21 -10.67
CA GLU A 50 -3.96 -14.28 -10.81
C GLU A 50 -3.82 -13.69 -12.21
N SER A 51 -3.90 -14.51 -13.27
CA SER A 51 -3.79 -14.03 -14.66
C SER A 51 -4.87 -13.01 -15.04
N GLU A 52 -6.07 -13.16 -14.50
CA GLU A 52 -7.17 -12.22 -14.75
C GLU A 52 -6.98 -10.93 -13.94
N ALA A 53 -6.49 -11.03 -12.70
CA ALA A 53 -6.13 -9.86 -11.89
C ALA A 53 -4.99 -9.05 -12.52
N ILE A 54 -3.96 -9.72 -13.04
CA ILE A 54 -2.88 -9.09 -13.80
C ILE A 54 -3.46 -8.37 -15.01
N SER A 55 -4.31 -9.03 -15.83
CA SER A 55 -4.93 -8.39 -17.00
C SER A 55 -5.71 -7.13 -16.61
N VAL A 56 -6.57 -7.21 -15.58
CA VAL A 56 -7.36 -6.06 -15.11
C VAL A 56 -6.46 -4.87 -14.73
N MET A 57 -5.37 -5.14 -14.00
CA MET A 57 -4.45 -4.11 -13.57
C MET A 57 -3.62 -3.55 -14.73
N THR A 58 -3.08 -4.41 -15.59
CA THR A 58 -2.30 -4.02 -16.77
C THR A 58 -3.15 -3.18 -17.73
N ASP A 59 -4.38 -3.58 -18.03
CA ASP A 59 -5.29 -2.83 -18.90
C ASP A 59 -5.59 -1.44 -18.31
N SER A 60 -5.78 -1.36 -16.99
CA SER A 60 -6.02 -0.10 -16.28
C SER A 60 -4.80 0.83 -16.33
N ILE A 61 -3.59 0.27 -16.16
CA ILE A 61 -2.32 1.01 -16.22
C ILE A 61 -2.03 1.49 -17.64
N PHE A 62 -2.20 0.61 -18.64
CA PHE A 62 -1.95 0.94 -20.04
C PHE A 62 -2.92 2.00 -20.57
N GLY A 63 -4.11 2.09 -20.00
CA GLY A 63 -5.08 3.14 -20.32
C GLY A 63 -4.68 4.55 -19.88
N VAL A 64 -3.70 4.72 -18.99
CA VAL A 64 -3.30 6.03 -18.45
C VAL A 64 -1.87 6.44 -18.79
N LEU A 65 -0.97 5.48 -19.04
CA LEU A 65 0.44 5.74 -19.34
C LEU A 65 0.69 5.96 -20.83
N ASP A 66 1.63 6.83 -21.14
CA ASP A 66 2.16 6.95 -22.50
C ASP A 66 3.29 5.93 -22.77
N LYS A 67 3.75 5.86 -24.03
CA LYS A 67 4.76 4.88 -24.44
C LYS A 67 6.08 4.99 -23.65
N ASN A 68 6.52 6.19 -23.28
CA ASN A 68 7.78 6.39 -22.57
C ASN A 68 7.62 6.03 -21.09
N GLU A 69 6.45 6.30 -20.52
CA GLU A 69 6.11 5.91 -19.16
C GLU A 69 5.91 4.40 -19.03
N LEU A 70 5.37 3.74 -20.05
CA LEU A 70 5.26 2.29 -20.08
C LEU A 70 6.62 1.58 -20.02
N LEU A 71 7.69 2.21 -20.54
CA LEU A 71 9.06 1.69 -20.40
C LEU A 71 9.57 1.71 -18.95
N GLN A 72 8.94 2.48 -18.06
CA GLN A 72 9.27 2.52 -16.63
C GLN A 72 8.52 1.46 -15.83
N LEU A 73 7.54 0.76 -16.41
CA LEU A 73 6.82 -0.33 -15.74
C LEU A 73 7.57 -1.64 -15.98
N SER A 74 8.14 -2.23 -14.93
CA SER A 74 8.83 -3.51 -15.03
C SER A 74 7.85 -4.69 -14.97
N ARG A 75 6.97 -4.72 -13.96
CA ARG A 75 5.88 -5.71 -13.87
C ARG A 75 4.72 -5.22 -12.99
N VAL A 76 3.64 -5.99 -13.02
CA VAL A 76 2.52 -5.88 -12.07
C VAL A 76 2.54 -7.12 -11.18
N VAL A 77 2.54 -6.92 -9.86
CA VAL A 77 2.56 -7.99 -8.86
C VAL A 77 1.25 -7.96 -8.08
N ILE A 78 0.51 -9.07 -8.10
CA ILE A 78 -0.70 -9.24 -7.31
C ILE A 78 -0.34 -10.07 -6.07
N LEU A 79 -0.59 -9.53 -4.89
CA LEU A 79 -0.33 -10.20 -3.61
C LEU A 79 -1.62 -10.34 -2.80
N ASN A 80 -1.68 -11.34 -1.94
CA ASN A 80 -2.68 -11.38 -0.88
C ASN A 80 -2.30 -10.42 0.25
N ALA A 81 -3.29 -9.86 0.95
CA ALA A 81 -3.05 -8.87 1.99
C ALA A 81 -2.21 -9.39 3.19
N ASP A 82 -2.09 -10.71 3.35
CA ASP A 82 -1.34 -11.37 4.40
C ASP A 82 0.05 -11.85 3.96
N GLU A 83 0.47 -11.56 2.74
CA GLU A 83 1.82 -11.87 2.25
C GLU A 83 2.90 -11.19 3.10
N LEU A 84 4.03 -11.87 3.28
CA LEU A 84 5.14 -11.41 4.14
C LEU A 84 5.69 -10.06 3.68
N PHE A 85 5.81 -9.86 2.37
CA PHE A 85 6.24 -8.60 1.78
C PHE A 85 5.41 -7.41 2.28
N ILE A 86 4.08 -7.50 2.18
CA ILE A 86 3.17 -6.43 2.62
C ILE A 86 3.33 -6.19 4.12
N LYS A 87 3.34 -7.25 4.93
CA LYS A 87 3.51 -7.14 6.39
C LYS A 87 4.81 -6.41 6.74
N GLU A 88 5.93 -6.78 6.14
CA GLU A 88 7.22 -6.15 6.39
C GLU A 88 7.26 -4.68 5.96
N VAL A 89 6.71 -4.35 4.79
CA VAL A 89 6.61 -2.95 4.32
C VAL A 89 5.81 -2.13 5.33
N ILE A 90 4.64 -2.63 5.75
CA ILE A 90 3.79 -1.93 6.72
C ILE A 90 4.54 -1.72 8.04
N THR A 91 5.15 -2.77 8.60
CA THR A 91 5.90 -2.68 9.85
C THR A 91 7.06 -1.69 9.76
N LYS A 92 7.87 -1.74 8.70
CA LYS A 92 9.03 -0.85 8.53
C LYS A 92 8.63 0.58 8.17
N SER A 93 7.50 0.77 7.49
CA SER A 93 7.00 2.10 7.15
C SER A 93 6.72 2.92 8.40
N GLY A 94 6.17 2.32 9.46
CA GLY A 94 5.72 3.06 10.64
C GLY A 94 4.75 4.19 10.30
N GLY A 95 3.94 4.02 9.25
CA GLY A 95 3.01 5.03 8.74
C GLY A 95 3.61 6.02 7.74
N ARG A 96 4.91 5.91 7.39
CA ARG A 96 5.52 6.69 6.31
C ARG A 96 5.02 6.22 4.95
N GLU A 97 4.82 7.18 4.04
CA GLU A 97 4.40 6.90 2.65
C GLU A 97 5.59 6.49 1.75
N ILE A 98 6.82 6.72 2.19
CA ILE A 98 8.03 6.41 1.41
C ILE A 98 9.04 5.68 2.30
N LEU A 99 9.59 4.59 1.76
CA LEU A 99 10.76 3.90 2.28
C LEU A 99 11.87 3.94 1.25
N SER A 100 13.13 4.07 1.69
CA SER A 100 14.29 4.05 0.81
C SER A 100 15.42 3.23 1.43
N ASP A 101 16.22 2.57 0.60
CA ASP A 101 17.36 1.74 0.98
C ASP A 101 17.01 0.70 2.05
N VAL A 102 15.96 -0.08 1.79
CA VAL A 102 15.42 -1.08 2.72
C VAL A 102 15.55 -2.50 2.17
N PHE A 103 15.78 -3.44 3.07
CA PHE A 103 15.65 -4.87 2.76
C PHE A 103 14.26 -5.36 3.17
N ILE A 104 13.49 -5.90 2.23
CA ILE A 104 12.12 -6.40 2.43
C ILE A 104 12.00 -7.77 1.79
N ASN A 105 11.59 -8.79 2.56
CA ASN A 105 11.30 -10.14 2.06
C ASN A 105 12.41 -10.71 1.14
N GLY A 106 13.69 -10.52 1.51
CA GLY A 106 14.82 -11.00 0.71
C GLY A 106 15.30 -10.06 -0.39
N LEU A 107 14.61 -8.93 -0.61
CA LEU A 107 14.90 -7.99 -1.71
C LEU A 107 15.55 -6.72 -1.20
N GLU A 108 16.61 -6.28 -1.86
CA GLU A 108 17.17 -4.95 -1.71
C GLU A 108 16.36 -3.95 -2.54
N ILE A 109 15.70 -3.03 -1.84
CA ILE A 109 14.78 -2.07 -2.43
C ILE A 109 15.34 -0.67 -2.28
N ARG A 110 15.49 0.00 -3.42
CA ARG A 110 15.94 1.39 -3.49
C ARG A 110 14.88 2.32 -2.95
N THR A 111 13.64 2.18 -3.43
CA THR A 111 12.52 3.04 -3.00
C THR A 111 11.19 2.30 -3.10
N ILE A 112 10.33 2.51 -2.10
CA ILE A 112 8.92 2.13 -2.12
C ILE A 112 8.09 3.40 -1.91
N TYR A 113 7.18 3.69 -2.84
CA TYR A 113 6.07 4.62 -2.61
C TYR A 113 4.84 3.83 -2.22
N ILE A 114 4.43 3.93 -0.96
CA ILE A 114 3.22 3.32 -0.42
C ILE A 114 2.07 4.30 -0.69
N VAL A 115 1.25 3.97 -1.68
CA VAL A 115 0.14 4.84 -2.13
C VAL A 115 -1.07 4.65 -1.23
N SER A 116 -1.43 3.39 -0.97
CA SER A 116 -2.48 3.07 -0.02
C SER A 116 -2.16 1.81 0.76
N ASN A 117 -2.62 1.80 2.00
CA ASN A 117 -2.53 0.65 2.89
C ASN A 117 -3.71 0.71 3.86
N HIS A 118 -4.52 -0.34 3.87
CA HIS A 118 -5.74 -0.40 4.67
C HIS A 118 -5.49 -0.47 6.18
N ASN A 119 -4.22 -0.57 6.61
CA ASN A 119 -3.87 -0.62 8.03
C ASN A 119 -4.00 0.73 8.77
N LYS A 120 -4.28 1.85 8.07
CA LYS A 120 -4.67 3.12 8.72
C LYS A 120 -5.82 2.94 9.72
N TYR A 121 -6.75 2.03 9.44
CA TYR A 121 -7.90 1.74 10.30
C TYR A 121 -7.57 0.93 11.55
N LYS A 122 -6.49 0.15 11.54
CA LYS A 122 -6.09 -0.63 12.73
C LYS A 122 -5.45 0.30 13.75
N ASP A 123 -4.68 1.28 13.31
CA ASP A 123 -4.09 2.30 14.18
C ASP A 123 -5.16 3.25 14.75
N ASP A 124 -6.16 3.66 13.96
CA ASP A 124 -7.29 4.46 14.45
C ASP A 124 -8.17 3.68 15.43
N ALA A 125 -8.43 2.39 15.17
CA ALA A 125 -9.19 1.53 16.08
C ALA A 125 -8.40 1.22 17.36
N LEU A 126 -7.08 1.00 17.27
CA LEU A 126 -6.19 0.82 18.42
C LEU A 126 -6.04 2.14 19.22
N MET A 127 -5.95 3.30 18.56
CA MET A 127 -5.97 4.62 19.21
C MET A 127 -7.31 4.86 19.91
N ALA A 128 -8.43 4.56 19.26
CA ALA A 128 -9.76 4.72 19.84
C ALA A 128 -9.98 3.78 21.03
N LEU A 129 -9.47 2.54 20.95
CA LEU A 129 -9.52 1.57 22.04
C LEU A 129 -8.65 2.01 23.22
N ASN A 130 -7.41 2.42 22.97
CA ASN A 130 -6.50 2.92 24.02
C ASN A 130 -7.09 4.15 24.72
N LYS A 131 -7.65 5.10 23.96
CA LYS A 131 -8.33 6.28 24.51
C LYS A 131 -9.53 5.91 25.40
N LYS A 132 -10.30 4.88 25.01
CA LYS A 132 -11.45 4.39 25.77
C LYS A 132 -11.03 3.72 27.09
N ILE A 133 -9.98 2.90 27.06
CA ILE A 133 -9.42 2.24 28.26
C ILE A 133 -8.87 3.28 29.24
N THR A 134 -8.10 4.26 28.76
CA THR A 134 -7.56 5.33 29.62
C THR A 134 -8.68 6.10 30.32
N ASN A 135 -9.73 6.49 29.60
CA ASN A 135 -10.85 7.24 30.20
C ASN A 135 -11.67 6.42 31.19
N GLN A 136 -11.77 5.11 31.02
CA GLN A 136 -12.43 4.22 31.98
C GLN A 136 -11.65 4.10 33.28
N ASN A 137 -10.32 3.96 33.20
CA ASN A 137 -9.47 3.86 34.39
C ASN A 137 -9.49 5.15 35.22
N PHE A 138 -9.46 6.33 34.59
CA PHE A 138 -9.62 7.61 35.29
C PHE A 138 -10.98 7.71 36.00
N ALA A 139 -12.08 7.31 35.35
CA ALA A 139 -13.41 7.39 35.95
C ALA A 139 -13.61 6.47 37.17
N GLU A 140 -12.91 5.32 37.20
CA GLU A 140 -12.94 4.39 38.34
C GLU A 140 -12.10 4.89 39.52
N GLU A 141 -10.96 5.53 39.27
CA GLU A 141 -10.12 6.13 40.31
C GLU A 141 -10.86 7.23 41.09
N TYR A 142 -11.64 8.08 40.42
CA TYR A 142 -12.44 9.12 41.09
C TYR A 142 -13.66 8.58 41.84
N ARG A 143 -14.22 7.43 41.44
CA ARG A 143 -15.31 6.77 42.19
C ARG A 143 -14.83 6.10 43.47
N ASN A 144 -13.60 5.58 43.47
CA ASN A 144 -13.02 4.90 44.62
C ASN A 144 -12.34 5.87 45.61
N ALA A 145 -12.23 7.15 45.25
CA ALA A 145 -11.65 8.21 46.08
C ALA A 145 -12.69 9.11 46.78
N ALA A 146 -14.00 8.82 46.62
CA ALA A 146 -15.12 9.52 47.26
C ALA A 146 -15.82 8.60 48.28
#